data_AF-A0A7V3JPH3-F1
#
_entry.id   AF-A0A7V3JPH3-F1
#
_cell.length_a   1.000
_cell.length_b   1.000
_cell.length_c   1.000
_cell.angle_alpha   90.00
_cell.angle_beta   90.00
_cell.angle_gamma   90.00
#
_symmetry.space_group_name_H-M   'P 1'
#
loop_
_entity.id
_entity.type
_entity.pdbx_description
1 polymer ?
#
loop_
_entity_poly.entity_id
_entity_poly.type
_entity_poly.pdbx_seq_one_letter_code
_entity_poly.pdbx_strand_id
1 'polypeptide(L)'
;MARFSGISAYAATVCCPTCRARQEWTDQCRRCRSDLSLLRRVAEHCRLARTAALAALKKGRWLEALAHAQRAFALNPQPESRRLLAVCYLLADRPAEALALAAADPEPHAP
;
A
#
# COMPACT_ATOMS: atom_id res chain seq x y z
N MET A 1 19.62 -10.08 -8.46
CA MET A 1 18.66 -10.49 -7.40
C MET A 1 17.41 -9.63 -7.53
N ALA A 2 16.27 -10.21 -7.93
CA ALA A 2 15.01 -9.46 -8.03
C ALA A 2 14.57 -9.05 -6.61
N ARG A 3 14.51 -7.75 -6.35
CA ARG A 3 14.00 -7.17 -5.11
C ARG A 3 12.54 -7.61 -4.94
N PHE A 4 12.16 -8.11 -3.78
CA PHE A 4 10.75 -8.24 -3.43
C PHE A 4 10.17 -6.83 -3.41
N SER A 5 9.44 -6.45 -4.46
CA SER A 5 8.90 -5.10 -4.60
C SER A 5 7.81 -4.77 -3.59
N GLY A 6 7.52 -5.64 -2.63
CA GLY A 6 6.48 -5.48 -1.61
C GLY A 6 5.29 -6.41 -1.82
N ILE A 7 4.31 -6.30 -0.92
CA ILE A 7 3.04 -7.01 -1.05
C ILE A 7 2.19 -6.22 -2.04
N SER A 8 1.69 -6.84 -3.11
CA SER A 8 0.59 -6.22 -3.85
C SER A 8 -0.69 -6.37 -3.01
N ALA A 9 -0.83 -5.52 -1.99
CA ALA A 9 -1.90 -5.61 -1.01
C ALA A 9 -3.29 -5.51 -1.67
N TYR A 10 -3.37 -4.93 -2.87
CA TYR A 10 -4.62 -4.75 -3.62
C TYR A 10 -4.85 -5.81 -4.70
N ALA A 11 -3.91 -6.73 -4.93
CA ALA A 11 -4.06 -7.78 -5.94
C ALA A 11 -4.82 -9.01 -5.41
N ALA A 12 -5.48 -9.70 -6.34
CA ALA A 12 -6.14 -10.98 -6.10
C ALA A 12 -5.15 -12.12 -5.81
N THR A 13 -3.88 -11.96 -6.21
CA THR A 13 -2.82 -12.98 -6.05
C THR A 13 -1.66 -12.46 -5.21
N VAL A 14 -0.94 -13.39 -4.59
CA VAL A 14 0.24 -13.15 -3.77
C VAL A 14 1.43 -13.95 -4.28
N CYS A 15 2.62 -13.36 -4.19
CA CYS A 15 3.88 -14.05 -4.42
C CYS A 15 4.43 -14.51 -3.07
N CYS A 16 4.68 -15.81 -2.91
CA CYS A 16 5.29 -16.33 -1.69
C CYS A 16 6.72 -15.79 -1.52
N PRO A 17 7.09 -15.19 -0.38
CA PRO A 17 8.43 -14.64 -0.18
C PRO A 17 9.52 -15.71 -0.15
N THR A 18 9.18 -16.95 0.26
CA THR A 18 10.12 -18.07 0.36
C THR A 18 10.44 -18.69 -1.00
N CYS A 19 9.40 -19.10 -1.75
CA CYS A 19 9.57 -19.90 -2.98
C CYS A 19 9.17 -19.17 -4.27
N ARG A 20 8.67 -17.94 -4.15
CA ARG A 20 8.21 -17.08 -5.27
C ARG A 20 7.05 -17.63 -6.09
N ALA A 21 6.35 -18.66 -5.61
CA ALA A 21 5.11 -19.12 -6.24
C ALA A 21 4.05 -18.01 -6.20
N ARG A 22 3.47 -17.70 -7.36
CA ARG A 22 2.29 -16.84 -7.47
C ARG A 22 1.04 -17.69 -7.31
N GLN A 23 0.12 -17.27 -6.44
CA GLN A 23 -1.07 -18.03 -6.06
C GLN A 23 -2.16 -17.08 -5.53
N GLU A 24 -3.38 -17.56 -5.40
CA GLU A 24 -4.43 -16.84 -4.68
C GLU A 24 -4.10 -16.71 -3.19
N TRP A 25 -4.67 -15.70 -2.55
CA TRP A 25 -4.51 -15.50 -1.11
C TRP A 25 -5.01 -16.71 -0.31
N THR A 26 -4.08 -17.27 0.46
CA THR A 26 -4.28 -18.38 1.40
C THR A 26 -3.34 -18.16 2.57
N ASP A 27 -3.60 -18.78 3.71
CA ASP A 27 -2.74 -18.63 4.90
C ASP A 27 -1.47 -19.49 4.81
N GLN A 28 -1.34 -20.35 3.80
CA GLN A 28 -0.14 -21.13 3.54
C GLN A 28 0.17 -21.21 2.05
N CYS A 29 1.44 -21.24 1.71
CA CYS A 29 1.85 -21.42 0.32
C CYS A 29 1.56 -22.84 -0.20
N ARG A 30 0.87 -22.95 -1.32
CA ARG A 30 0.55 -24.24 -1.99
C ARG A 30 1.80 -25.03 -2.42
N ARG A 31 2.95 -24.37 -2.64
CA ARG A 31 4.20 -25.02 -3.08
C ARG A 31 5.12 -25.40 -1.92
N CYS A 32 5.48 -24.44 -1.06
CA CYS A 32 6.49 -24.63 -0.02
C CYS A 32 5.90 -24.72 1.41
N ARG A 33 4.58 -24.60 1.55
CA ARG A 33 3.86 -24.63 2.83
C ARG A 33 4.26 -23.55 3.85
N SER A 34 5.06 -22.56 3.46
CA SER A 34 5.34 -21.41 4.33
C SER A 34 4.04 -20.72 4.75
N ASP A 35 3.97 -20.33 6.02
CA ASP A 35 2.88 -19.53 6.58
C ASP A 35 2.86 -18.14 5.93
N LEU A 36 1.70 -17.77 5.40
CA LEU A 36 1.40 -16.49 4.76
C LEU A 36 0.36 -15.68 5.55
N SER A 37 -0.10 -16.16 6.70
CA SER A 37 -1.11 -15.50 7.53
C SER A 37 -0.69 -14.09 7.94
N LEU A 38 0.59 -13.90 8.32
CA LEU A 38 1.12 -12.59 8.65
C LEU A 38 1.11 -11.64 7.44
N LEU A 39 1.50 -12.15 6.27
CA LEU A 39 1.50 -11.40 5.02
C LEU A 39 0.08 -10.94 4.65
N ARG A 40 -0.90 -11.84 4.86
CA ARG A 40 -2.32 -11.56 4.66
C ARG A 40 -2.83 -10.50 5.62
N ARG A 41 -2.48 -10.56 6.91
CA ARG A 41 -2.85 -9.55 7.92
C ARG A 41 -2.30 -8.16 7.57
N VAL A 42 -1.05 -8.08 7.10
CA VAL A 42 -0.48 -6.81 6.62
C VAL A 42 -1.27 -6.30 5.41
N ALA A 43 -1.59 -7.15 4.43
CA ALA A 43 -2.38 -6.77 3.27
C ALA A 43 -3.79 -6.26 3.66
N GLU A 44 -4.46 -6.94 4.59
CA GLU A 44 -5.74 -6.54 5.18
C GLU A 44 -5.64 -5.14 5.80
N HIS A 45 -4.63 -4.92 6.65
CA HIS A 45 -4.43 -3.63 7.32
C HIS A 45 -4.12 -2.50 6.34
N CYS A 46 -3.36 -2.77 5.27
CA CYS A 46 -3.17 -1.81 4.17
C CYS A 46 -4.50 -1.43 3.50
N ARG A 47 -5.35 -2.41 3.20
CA ARG A 47 -6.66 -2.18 2.57
C ARG A 47 -7.56 -1.35 3.49
N LEU A 48 -7.65 -1.72 4.76
CA LEU A 48 -8.47 -1.00 5.74
C LEU A 48 -8.00 0.45 5.91
N ALA A 49 -6.68 0.67 6.06
CA ALA A 49 -6.11 2.01 6.15
C ALA A 49 -6.41 2.85 4.89
N ARG A 50 -6.27 2.27 3.70
CA ARG A 50 -6.63 2.95 2.44
C ARG A 50 -8.11 3.33 2.41
N THR A 51 -9.01 2.40 2.71
CA THR A 51 -10.46 2.65 2.70
C THR A 51 -10.84 3.74 3.71
N ALA A 52 -10.24 3.73 4.90
CA ALA A 52 -10.45 4.76 5.91
C ALA A 52 -9.97 6.14 5.43
N ALA A 53 -8.78 6.21 4.81
CA ALA A 53 -8.28 7.45 4.22
C ALA A 53 -9.25 8.02 3.17
N LEU A 54 -9.71 7.19 2.23
CA LEU A 54 -10.67 7.60 1.20
C LEU A 54 -12.01 8.05 1.78
N ALA A 55 -12.50 7.37 2.82
CA ALA A 55 -13.73 7.75 3.52
C ALA A 55 -13.58 9.09 4.25
N ALA A 56 -12.43 9.35 4.88
CA ALA A 56 -12.12 10.62 5.53
C ALA A 56 -11.98 11.77 4.51
N LEU A 57 -11.34 11.53 3.36
CA LEU A 57 -11.28 12.47 2.24
C LEU A 57 -12.67 12.89 1.76
N LYS A 58 -13.56 11.90 1.54
CA LYS A 58 -14.94 12.17 1.12
C LYS A 58 -15.71 13.06 2.11
N LYS A 59 -15.34 13.04 3.40
CA LYS A 59 -15.96 13.81 4.47
C LYS A 59 -15.27 15.14 4.78
N GLY A 60 -14.22 15.51 4.05
CA GLY A 60 -13.46 16.73 4.32
C GLY A 60 -12.50 16.66 5.51
N ARG A 61 -12.20 15.45 6.02
CA ARG A 61 -11.39 15.27 7.23
C ARG A 61 -9.94 15.04 6.89
N TRP A 62 -9.23 16.10 6.51
CA TRP A 62 -7.90 16.04 5.90
C TRP A 62 -6.83 15.42 6.81
N LEU A 63 -6.79 15.81 8.09
CA LEU A 63 -5.81 15.27 9.04
C LEU A 63 -6.04 13.78 9.35
N GLU A 64 -7.31 13.36 9.45
CA GLU A 64 -7.68 11.95 9.63
C GLU A 64 -7.29 11.13 8.39
N ALA A 65 -7.58 11.65 7.19
CA ALA A 65 -7.18 11.04 5.94
C ALA A 65 -5.66 10.88 5.84
N LEU A 66 -4.92 11.92 6.22
CA LEU A 66 -3.45 11.91 6.22
C LEU A 66 -2.90 10.82 7.15
N ALA A 67 -3.41 10.70 8.38
CA ALA A 67 -2.97 9.67 9.31
C ALA A 67 -3.19 8.25 8.76
N HIS A 68 -4.36 8.00 8.14
CA HIS A 68 -4.65 6.73 7.50
C HIS A 68 -3.77 6.45 6.28
N ALA A 69 -3.51 7.46 5.44
CA ALA A 69 -2.65 7.33 4.27
C ALA A 69 -1.19 7.05 4.66
N GLN A 70 -0.68 7.71 5.70
CA GLN A 70 0.65 7.45 6.26
C GLN A 70 0.76 5.99 6.73
N ARG A 71 -0.26 5.48 7.43
CA ARG A 71 -0.29 4.09 7.87
C ARG A 71 -0.29 3.10 6.71
N ALA A 72 -1.08 3.36 5.66
CA ALA A 72 -1.09 2.52 4.46
C ALA A 72 0.28 2.51 3.75
N PHE A 73 0.91 3.68 3.61
CA PHE A 73 2.24 3.82 3.00
C PHE A 73 3.35 3.14 3.83
N ALA A 74 3.32 3.28 5.16
CA ALA A 74 4.29 2.66 6.05
C ALA A 74 4.23 1.12 6.02
N LEU A 75 3.03 0.55 5.88
CA LEU A 75 2.85 -0.90 5.77
C LEU A 75 3.22 -1.45 4.39
N ASN A 76 2.99 -0.67 3.32
CA ASN A 76 3.24 -1.11 1.96
C ASN A 76 3.57 0.08 1.04
N PRO A 77 4.85 0.50 0.94
CA PRO A 77 5.26 1.65 0.15
C PRO A 77 5.25 1.33 -1.35
N GLN A 78 4.06 1.38 -1.95
CA GLN A 78 3.80 1.20 -3.39
C GLN A 78 3.37 2.52 -4.05
N PRO A 79 3.47 2.63 -5.38
CA PRO A 79 3.02 3.81 -6.12
C PRO A 79 1.59 4.25 -5.78
N GLU A 80 0.64 3.34 -5.56
CA GLU A 80 -0.75 3.69 -5.22
C GLU A 80 -0.87 4.29 -3.82
N SER A 81 -0.13 3.75 -2.84
CA SER A 81 -0.12 4.26 -1.47
C SER A 81 0.61 5.61 -1.37
N ARG A 82 1.67 5.77 -2.16
CA ARG A 82 2.42 7.01 -2.31
C ARG A 82 1.54 8.12 -2.88
N ARG A 83 0.87 7.86 -4.00
CA ARG A 83 -0.06 8.81 -4.62
C ARG A 83 -1.16 9.26 -3.66
N LEU A 84 -1.77 8.31 -2.93
CA LEU A 84 -2.77 8.64 -1.91
C LEU A 84 -2.19 9.55 -0.82
N LEU A 85 -1.01 9.23 -0.31
CA LEU A 85 -0.34 10.02 0.72
C LEU A 85 0.01 11.43 0.23
N ALA A 86 0.51 11.58 -1.01
CA ALA A 86 0.79 12.88 -1.61
C ALA A 86 -0.47 13.75 -1.70
N VAL A 87 -1.60 13.18 -2.17
CA VAL A 87 -2.88 13.88 -2.21
C VAL A 87 -3.34 14.30 -0.81
N CYS A 88 -3.19 13.43 0.20
CA CYS A 88 -3.53 13.78 1.57
C CYS A 88 -2.65 14.92 2.13
N TYR A 89 -1.36 14.96 1.79
CA TYR A 89 -0.49 16.08 2.17
C TYR A 89 -0.94 17.39 1.52
N LEU A 90 -1.28 17.39 0.23
CA LEU A 90 -1.78 18.59 -0.46
C LEU A 90 -3.06 19.13 0.20
N LEU A 91 -4.03 18.26 0.47
CA LEU A 91 -5.31 18.65 1.06
C LEU A 91 -5.20 19.04 2.54
N ALA A 92 -4.13 18.60 3.22
CA ALA A 92 -3.81 18.99 4.59
C ALA A 92 -2.91 20.24 4.66
N ASP A 93 -2.75 20.98 3.56
CA ASP A 93 -1.94 22.21 3.46
C ASP A 93 -0.43 21.98 3.74
N ARG A 94 0.10 20.84 3.27
CA ARG A 94 1.49 20.42 3.42
C ARG A 94 2.14 20.14 2.05
N PRO A 95 2.33 21.16 1.21
CA PRO A 95 2.73 20.98 -0.18
C PRO A 95 4.19 20.53 -0.35
N ALA A 96 5.09 20.90 0.58
CA ALA A 96 6.50 20.50 0.52
C ALA A 96 6.66 18.98 0.62
N GLU A 97 5.93 18.36 1.54
CA GLU A 97 5.92 16.91 1.75
C GLU A 97 5.29 16.18 0.56
N ALA A 98 4.22 16.74 -0.03
CA ALA A 98 3.61 16.19 -1.23
C ALA A 98 4.60 16.17 -2.41
N LEU A 99 5.31 17.27 -2.65
CA LEU A 99 6.31 17.39 -3.71
C LEU A 99 7.48 16.43 -3.50
N ALA A 100 8.00 16.35 -2.28
CA ALA A 100 9.07 15.41 -1.94
C ALA A 100 8.65 13.96 -2.23
N LEU A 101 7.39 13.62 -1.94
CA LEU A 101 6.85 12.29 -2.20
C LEU A 101 6.65 12.01 -3.70
N ALA A 102 6.22 13.01 -4.47
CA ALA A 102 6.02 12.91 -5.92
C ALA A 102 7.34 12.82 -6.69
N ALA A 103 8.37 13.57 -6.28
CA ALA A 103 9.70 13.53 -6.88
C ALA A 103 10.41 12.19 -6.69
N ALA A 104 10.00 11.39 -5.69
CA ALA A 104 10.53 10.06 -5.43
C ALA A 104 9.92 8.96 -6.32
N ASP A 105 8.99 9.29 -7.24
CA ASP A 105 8.38 8.35 -8.19
C ASP A 105 9.13 8.38 -9.53
N PRO A 106 9.85 7.31 -9.92
CA PRO A 106 10.63 7.31 -11.15
C PRO A 106 9.85 7.00 -12.44
N GLU A 107 8.57 6.59 -12.38
CA GLU A 107 7.81 6.20 -13.58
C GLU A 107 6.31 6.53 -13.48
N PRO A 108 5.68 7.08 -14.54
CA PRO A 108 4.23 7.21 -14.62
C PRO A 108 3.56 5.83 -14.77
N HIS A 109 2.46 5.62 -14.04
CA HIS A 109 1.58 4.47 -14.24
C HIS A 109 0.89 4.59 -15.61
N ALA A 110 1.39 3.86 -16.61
CA ALA A 110 0.70 3.66 -17.88
C ALA A 110 -0.68 3.00 -17.63
N PRO A 111 -1.74 3.47 -18.31
CA PRO A 111 -3.11 3.00 -18.10
C PRO A 111 -3.31 1.52 -18.42
#